data_AF-A0A1L9V6B4-F1
#
_entry.id   AF-A0A1L9V6B4-F1
#
_cell.length_a   1.000
_cell.length_b   1.000
_cell.length_c   1.000
_cell.angle_alpha   90.00
_cell.angle_beta   90.00
_cell.angle_gamma   90.00
#
_symmetry.space_group_name_H-M   'P 1'
#
loop_
_entity.id
_entity.type
_entity.pdbx_description
1 polymer ?
#
loop_
_entity_poly.entity_id
_entity_poly.type
_entity_poly.pdbx_seq_one_letter_code
_entity_poly.pdbx_strand_id
1 'polypeptide(L)'
;MSKTTNTSFQAHDEQFSAIIGPDPSLELLAESHDYTFTHEASQKVCTTHVDLSQNPEVTCKEIPTKIPMANRGINYGKHHMLFCTQGSMTELIGLYRMSMTAPYELELVKQDFFGRPFNSVNDVVVYTDGSVWFTDPIYGYEQGYRPTPCLPNQVYWWCPNNGCIRAMADGFGRLNGICFSPDEKVVYITDTDRVHGDGTIDNQRVSSIYAFDLSISHGELCLTNCRVFAMADQGIPDGIKCDLSENIYSGCGDRINTWSSGGTLLGCILIGGEVANFCFGRNGEIFALNEHRLWRVQLGTRVKGALLGI
;
A
#
# COMPACT_ATOMS: atom_id res chain seq x y z
N MET A 1 3.70 7.65 -36.37
CA MET A 1 2.91 7.39 -35.15
C MET A 1 2.32 6.00 -35.27
N SER A 2 3.05 4.95 -34.84
CA SER A 2 2.49 3.60 -34.80
C SER A 2 1.54 3.51 -33.61
N LYS A 3 0.27 3.17 -33.87
CA LYS A 3 -0.63 2.68 -32.83
C LYS A 3 -0.06 1.36 -32.32
N THR A 4 0.74 1.42 -31.26
CA THR A 4 1.05 0.26 -30.42
C THR A 4 -0.28 -0.27 -29.93
N THR A 5 -0.65 -1.48 -30.33
CA THR A 5 -1.62 -2.27 -29.58
C THR A 5 -1.12 -2.29 -28.14
N ASN A 6 -1.87 -1.70 -27.22
CA ASN A 6 -1.40 -1.42 -25.86
C ASN A 6 -1.32 -2.73 -25.06
N THR A 7 -0.22 -3.47 -25.23
CA THR A 7 0.00 -4.80 -24.61
C THR A 7 0.09 -4.74 -23.08
N SER A 8 0.16 -3.54 -22.51
CA SER A 8 0.21 -3.31 -21.07
C SER A 8 -1.11 -3.58 -20.36
N PHE A 9 -2.25 -3.57 -21.06
CA PHE A 9 -3.56 -3.81 -20.45
C PHE A 9 -4.08 -5.16 -20.91
N GLN A 10 -4.06 -6.15 -20.01
CA GLN A 10 -4.47 -7.53 -20.32
C GLN A 10 -5.81 -7.81 -19.66
N ALA A 11 -6.84 -8.07 -20.48
CA ALA A 11 -8.15 -8.45 -20.00
C ALA A 11 -8.27 -9.98 -19.87
N HIS A 12 -8.80 -10.43 -18.74
CA HIS A 12 -9.23 -11.81 -18.51
C HIS A 12 -10.76 -11.94 -18.48
N ASP A 13 -11.46 -10.83 -18.24
CA ASP A 13 -12.93 -10.70 -18.21
C ASP A 13 -13.36 -9.42 -18.93
N GLU A 14 -14.54 -9.42 -19.56
CA GLU A 14 -15.07 -8.27 -20.31
C GLU A 14 -15.29 -7.03 -19.42
N GLN A 15 -15.57 -7.21 -18.13
CA GLN A 15 -15.72 -6.11 -17.17
C GLN A 15 -14.47 -5.24 -17.06
N PHE A 16 -13.28 -5.80 -17.28
CA PHE A 16 -12.03 -5.02 -17.24
C PHE A 16 -11.98 -3.92 -18.29
N SER A 17 -12.60 -4.16 -19.46
CA SER A 17 -12.66 -3.16 -20.54
C SER A 17 -13.44 -1.90 -20.12
N ALA A 18 -14.45 -2.05 -19.25
CA ALA A 18 -15.20 -0.93 -18.70
C ALA A 18 -14.37 -0.12 -17.69
N ILE A 19 -13.46 -0.77 -16.96
CA ILE A 19 -12.56 -0.14 -15.98
C ILE A 19 -11.47 0.67 -16.69
N ILE A 20 -10.76 0.06 -17.65
CA ILE A 20 -9.65 0.74 -18.35
C ILE A 20 -10.13 1.85 -19.30
N GLY A 21 -11.39 1.78 -19.74
CA GLY A 21 -11.99 2.79 -20.61
C GLY A 21 -11.46 2.76 -22.05
N PRO A 22 -11.83 3.76 -22.88
CA PRO A 22 -11.56 3.72 -24.32
C PRO A 22 -10.13 4.13 -24.73
N ASP A 23 -9.39 4.82 -23.86
CA ASP A 23 -8.05 5.35 -24.15
C ASP A 23 -7.11 5.19 -22.94
N PRO A 24 -6.85 3.93 -22.51
CA PRO A 24 -5.95 3.69 -21.40
C PRO A 24 -4.50 3.95 -21.82
N SER A 25 -3.70 4.51 -20.91
CA SER A 25 -2.29 4.82 -21.18
C SER A 25 -1.40 4.54 -19.98
N LEU A 26 -0.12 4.35 -20.28
CA LEU A 26 0.94 4.18 -19.29
C LEU A 26 2.07 5.13 -19.66
N GLU A 27 2.45 5.99 -18.73
CA GLU A 27 3.43 7.05 -18.93
C GLU A 27 4.45 7.06 -17.79
N LEU A 28 5.73 7.07 -18.13
CA LEU A 28 6.80 7.27 -17.15
C LEU A 28 6.91 8.76 -16.84
N LEU A 29 6.63 9.15 -15.60
CA LEU A 29 6.69 10.54 -15.15
C LEU A 29 8.06 10.95 -14.65
N ALA A 30 8.73 10.03 -13.93
CA ALA A 30 10.05 10.29 -13.36
C ALA A 30 10.83 9.00 -13.15
N GLU A 31 12.15 9.09 -13.24
CA GLU A 31 13.09 8.00 -13.00
C GLU A 31 14.33 8.56 -12.28
N SER A 32 14.66 7.99 -11.12
CA SER A 32 15.90 8.29 -10.44
C SER A 32 17.00 7.34 -10.90
N HIS A 33 18.16 7.91 -11.22
CA HIS A 33 19.36 7.17 -11.61
C HIS A 33 20.42 7.15 -10.49
N ASP A 34 20.12 7.79 -9.36
CA ASP A 34 21.10 8.08 -8.29
C ASP A 34 21.20 6.95 -7.26
N TYR A 35 20.32 5.95 -7.32
CA TYR A 35 20.26 4.86 -6.35
C TYR A 35 20.73 3.54 -6.98
N THR A 36 21.96 3.14 -6.68
CA THR A 36 22.42 1.76 -6.91
C THR A 36 22.03 0.93 -5.70
N PHE A 37 21.05 0.05 -5.85
CA PHE A 37 20.69 -0.93 -4.82
C PHE A 37 21.92 -1.81 -4.54
N THR A 38 22.67 -1.50 -3.48
CA THR A 38 23.87 -2.23 -3.08
C THR A 38 23.59 -2.94 -1.77
N HIS A 39 23.73 -4.27 -1.79
CA HIS A 39 23.38 -5.20 -0.70
C HIS A 39 24.11 -4.96 0.64
N GLU A 40 25.05 -4.02 0.73
CA GLU A 40 25.93 -3.82 1.90
C GLU A 40 26.05 -2.37 2.38
N ALA A 41 25.31 -1.40 1.81
CA ALA A 41 25.35 0.01 2.23
C ALA A 41 23.97 0.50 2.69
N SER A 42 23.93 1.19 3.83
CA SER A 42 22.75 1.74 4.51
C SER A 42 21.54 1.96 3.60
N GLN A 43 20.47 1.19 3.82
CA GLN A 43 19.19 1.45 3.16
C GLN A 43 18.75 2.87 3.54
N LYS A 44 18.77 3.78 2.56
CA LYS A 44 18.30 5.15 2.74
C LYS A 44 17.04 5.29 1.92
N VAL A 45 15.94 5.58 2.59
CA VAL A 45 14.70 6.00 1.94
C VAL A 45 14.77 7.51 1.72
N CYS A 46 14.60 7.94 0.48
CA CYS A 46 14.49 9.35 0.12
C CYS A 46 13.03 9.71 -0.12
N THR A 47 12.66 10.94 0.23
CA THR A 47 11.32 11.46 -0.05
C THR A 47 11.42 12.51 -1.14
N THR A 48 10.66 12.34 -2.21
CA THR A 48 10.67 13.24 -3.37
C THR A 48 9.29 13.87 -3.53
N HIS A 49 9.25 15.19 -3.59
CA HIS A 49 8.06 15.92 -4.01
C HIS A 49 8.03 15.97 -5.54
N VAL A 50 6.96 15.45 -6.13
CA VAL A 50 6.70 15.48 -7.57
C VAL A 50 5.58 16.46 -7.85
N ASP A 51 5.87 17.51 -8.62
CA ASP A 51 4.89 18.51 -9.04
C ASP A 51 4.37 18.17 -10.44
N LEU A 52 3.06 17.95 -10.54
CA LEU A 52 2.33 17.62 -11.77
C LEU A 52 1.50 18.80 -12.30
N SER A 53 1.61 19.98 -11.69
CA SER A 53 0.81 21.15 -12.07
C SER A 53 1.23 21.75 -13.41
N GLN A 54 2.49 21.52 -13.82
CA GLN A 54 3.00 21.91 -15.13
C GLN A 54 2.95 20.70 -16.07
N ASN A 55 2.18 20.81 -17.15
CA ASN A 55 2.11 19.80 -18.20
C ASN A 55 2.82 20.36 -19.44
N PRO A 56 3.84 19.68 -20.00
CA PRO A 56 4.27 18.29 -19.75
C PRO A 56 5.43 18.11 -18.75
N GLU A 57 5.94 19.19 -18.17
CA GLU A 57 7.17 19.14 -17.38
C GLU A 57 6.92 18.73 -15.92
N VAL A 58 7.11 17.44 -15.63
CA VAL A 58 7.12 16.92 -14.27
C VAL A 58 8.40 17.36 -13.58
N THR A 59 8.28 18.07 -12.45
CA THR A 59 9.46 18.44 -11.65
C THR A 59 9.54 17.58 -10.39
N CYS A 60 10.74 17.08 -10.10
CA CYS A 60 11.02 16.26 -8.93
C CYS A 60 12.01 17.00 -8.03
N LYS A 61 11.69 17.09 -6.75
CA LYS A 61 12.56 17.70 -5.74
C LYS A 61 12.66 16.79 -4.52
N GLU A 62 13.85 16.27 -4.24
CA GLU A 62 14.11 15.59 -2.97
C GLU A 62 13.85 16.57 -1.81
N ILE A 63 13.02 16.16 -0.86
CA ILE A 63 12.78 16.90 0.37
C ILE A 63 13.57 16.23 1.49
N PRO A 64 14.33 17.01 2.29
CA PRO A 64 15.09 16.46 3.39
C PRO A 64 14.12 16.04 4.50
N THR A 65 13.87 14.73 4.61
CA THR A 65 13.05 14.17 5.69
C THR A 65 13.93 13.34 6.62
N LYS A 66 13.50 13.21 7.87
CA LYS A 66 14.12 12.34 8.88
C LYS A 66 13.23 11.15 9.20
N ILE A 67 12.40 10.72 8.24
CA ILE A 67 11.47 9.62 8.44
C ILE A 67 12.30 8.33 8.44
N PRO A 68 12.37 7.57 9.54
CA PRO A 68 13.20 6.37 9.60
C PRO A 68 12.60 5.28 8.72
N MET A 69 13.27 4.84 7.65
CA MET A 69 12.81 3.73 6.81
C MET A 69 11.30 3.82 6.46
N ALA A 70 10.91 4.95 5.86
CA ALA A 70 9.52 5.15 5.44
C ALA A 70 9.10 4.07 4.45
N ASN A 71 7.88 3.55 4.61
CA ASN A 71 7.33 2.57 3.67
C ASN A 71 6.04 3.12 3.02
N ARG A 72 4.86 2.92 3.62
CA ARG A 72 3.60 3.53 3.14
C ARG A 72 3.40 4.95 3.68
N GLY A 73 2.85 5.83 2.85
CA GLY A 73 2.29 7.12 3.27
C GLY A 73 0.83 7.28 2.82
N ILE A 74 0.01 7.95 3.63
CA ILE A 74 -1.37 8.32 3.29
C ILE A 74 -1.69 9.76 3.72
N ASN A 75 -2.65 10.40 3.07
CA ASN A 75 -3.17 11.69 3.50
C ASN A 75 -3.76 11.58 4.92
N TYR A 76 -3.47 12.56 5.76
CA TYR A 76 -3.96 12.62 7.13
C TYR A 76 -4.49 14.02 7.45
N GLY A 77 -5.77 14.23 7.14
CA GLY A 77 -6.38 15.55 7.11
C GLY A 77 -5.86 16.40 5.94
N LYS A 78 -5.98 17.73 6.05
CA LYS A 78 -5.68 18.67 4.95
C LYS A 78 -4.23 19.12 4.85
N HIS A 79 -3.45 18.89 5.91
CA HIS A 79 -2.14 19.52 6.09
C HIS A 79 -1.04 18.53 6.46
N HIS A 80 -1.38 17.26 6.68
CA HIS A 80 -0.43 16.25 7.10
C HIS A 80 -0.54 14.98 6.27
N MET A 81 0.55 14.23 6.26
CA MET A 81 0.59 12.84 5.86
C MET A 81 0.85 11.98 7.09
N LEU A 82 0.35 10.75 7.08
CA LEU A 82 0.69 9.70 8.03
C LEU A 82 1.55 8.67 7.31
N PHE A 83 2.69 8.33 7.90
CA PHE A 83 3.64 7.37 7.37
C PHE A 83 3.73 6.16 8.28
N CYS A 84 3.72 4.98 7.68
CA CYS A 84 4.31 3.78 8.26
C CYS A 84 5.82 3.89 8.14
N THR A 85 6.51 3.64 9.25
CA THR A 85 7.95 3.50 9.27
C THR A 85 8.30 2.12 9.73
N GLN A 86 9.38 1.56 9.20
CA GLN A 86 9.91 0.26 9.63
C GLN A 86 11.00 0.41 10.71
N GLY A 87 11.46 1.63 10.97
CA GLY A 87 12.51 1.92 11.94
C GLY A 87 13.85 1.27 11.57
N SER A 88 14.79 1.25 12.50
CA SER A 88 16.07 0.56 12.33
C SER A 88 16.55 -0.02 13.66
N MET A 89 17.81 -0.43 13.75
CA MET A 89 18.43 -0.83 15.02
C MET A 89 18.54 0.33 16.02
N THR A 90 18.55 1.58 15.53
CA THR A 90 18.77 2.78 16.35
C THR A 90 17.63 3.79 16.26
N GLU A 91 16.80 3.73 15.23
CA GLU A 91 15.67 4.64 15.04
C GLU A 91 14.34 3.95 15.37
N LEU A 92 13.41 4.76 15.90
CA LEU A 92 12.12 4.27 16.36
C LEU A 92 11.23 3.86 15.19
N ILE A 93 10.45 2.82 15.46
CA ILE A 93 9.42 2.23 14.62
C ILE A 93 8.08 2.93 14.88
N GLY A 94 7.21 3.00 13.87
CA GLY A 94 5.79 3.21 14.12
C GLY A 94 5.07 4.05 13.07
N LEU A 95 4.09 4.82 13.55
CA LEU A 95 3.34 5.77 12.76
C LEU A 95 3.88 7.17 12.99
N TYR A 96 4.21 7.86 11.91
CA TYR A 96 4.74 9.21 11.93
C TYR A 96 3.81 10.17 11.20
N ARG A 97 3.46 11.28 11.84
CA ARG A 97 2.73 12.38 11.22
C ARG A 97 3.73 13.41 10.71
N MET A 98 3.61 13.79 9.42
CA MET A 98 4.47 14.81 8.81
C MET A 98 3.62 15.94 8.21
N SER A 99 4.02 17.19 8.40
CA SER A 99 3.44 18.33 7.68
C SER A 99 3.70 18.22 6.17
N MET A 100 2.71 18.56 5.34
CA MET A 100 2.83 18.55 3.88
C MET A 100 3.59 19.75 3.32
N THR A 101 3.89 20.75 4.15
CA THR A 101 4.61 21.96 3.75
C THR A 101 5.88 22.13 4.57
N ALA A 102 6.90 22.78 3.98
CA ALA A 102 8.11 23.15 4.70
C ALA A 102 7.76 23.89 6.01
N PRO A 103 8.42 23.56 7.14
CA PRO A 103 9.66 22.78 7.24
C PRO A 103 9.46 21.24 7.33
N TYR A 104 8.30 20.69 6.96
CA TYR A 104 7.99 19.25 7.00
C TYR A 104 8.18 18.65 8.40
N GLU A 105 7.60 19.32 9.40
CA GLU A 105 7.66 18.88 10.80
C GLU A 105 7.17 17.44 10.93
N LEU A 106 7.94 16.64 11.68
CA LEU A 106 7.76 15.20 11.80
C LEU A 106 7.56 14.82 13.27
N GLU A 107 6.51 14.06 13.55
CA GLU A 107 6.13 13.63 14.90
C GLU A 107 5.84 12.13 14.92
N LEU A 108 6.42 11.41 15.86
CA LEU A 108 6.07 10.02 16.14
C LEU A 108 4.77 9.97 16.95
N VAL A 109 3.72 9.37 16.41
CA VAL A 109 2.39 9.37 17.02
C VAL A 109 2.00 8.03 17.66
N LYS A 110 2.60 6.92 17.23
CA LYS A 110 2.35 5.59 17.81
C LYS A 110 3.49 4.62 17.49
N GLN A 111 4.08 3.95 18.48
CA GLN A 111 5.28 3.10 18.31
C GLN A 111 5.19 1.68 18.89
N ASP A 112 4.16 1.40 19.68
CA ASP A 112 4.07 0.17 20.46
C ASP A 112 2.62 -0.29 20.70
N PHE A 113 2.48 -1.57 21.02
CA PHE A 113 1.29 -2.18 21.58
C PHE A 113 1.51 -2.49 23.07
N PHE A 114 1.01 -1.63 23.96
CA PHE A 114 1.15 -1.74 25.41
C PHE A 114 2.60 -1.96 25.88
N GLY A 115 3.54 -1.18 25.34
CA GLY A 115 4.96 -1.22 25.67
C GLY A 115 5.76 -2.27 24.89
N ARG A 116 5.11 -3.11 24.06
CA ARG A 116 5.81 -3.99 23.11
C ARG A 116 6.01 -3.23 21.80
N PRO A 117 7.26 -2.97 21.36
CA PRO A 117 7.51 -2.28 20.11
C PRO A 117 6.91 -3.03 18.92
N PHE A 118 6.38 -2.29 17.96
CA PHE A 118 5.98 -2.87 16.67
C PHE A 118 7.18 -3.50 15.94
N ASN A 119 6.88 -4.47 15.08
CA ASN A 119 7.87 -5.21 14.33
C ASN A 119 8.48 -4.34 13.22
N SER A 120 7.65 -4.04 12.20
CA SER A 120 7.99 -3.24 11.02
C SER A 120 6.71 -2.80 10.29
N VAL A 121 5.96 -1.89 10.91
CA VAL A 121 4.72 -1.30 10.39
C VAL A 121 4.84 -1.01 8.90
N ASN A 122 3.95 -1.58 8.09
CA ASN A 122 4.13 -1.62 6.64
C ASN A 122 3.09 -0.74 5.92
N ASP A 123 1.81 -1.07 6.06
CA ASP A 123 0.73 -0.38 5.35
C ASP A 123 -0.31 0.19 6.33
N VAL A 124 -0.98 1.27 5.91
CA VAL A 124 -1.94 2.03 6.70
C VAL A 124 -3.09 2.54 5.87
N VAL A 125 -4.28 2.55 6.49
CA VAL A 125 -5.47 3.20 6.01
C VAL A 125 -6.15 3.95 7.16
N VAL A 126 -6.71 5.11 6.86
CA VAL A 126 -7.48 5.91 7.81
C VAL A 126 -8.95 5.68 7.52
N TYR A 127 -9.68 5.23 8.53
CA TYR A 127 -11.12 5.00 8.48
C TYR A 127 -11.86 6.35 8.56
N THR A 128 -13.11 6.43 8.08
CA THR A 128 -13.87 7.70 8.04
C THR A 128 -14.09 8.33 9.42
N ASP A 129 -14.12 7.52 10.48
CA ASP A 129 -14.21 8.01 11.87
C ASP A 129 -12.89 8.60 12.42
N GLY A 130 -11.83 8.58 11.60
CA GLY A 130 -10.49 9.05 11.95
C GLY A 130 -9.63 8.03 12.68
N SER A 131 -10.13 6.82 12.93
CA SER A 131 -9.30 5.72 13.42
C SER A 131 -8.33 5.22 12.34
N VAL A 132 -7.21 4.69 12.79
CA VAL A 132 -6.10 4.28 11.94
C VAL A 132 -5.96 2.77 12.02
N TRP A 133 -5.96 2.13 10.85
CA TRP A 133 -5.71 0.70 10.72
C TRP A 133 -4.40 0.46 10.00
N PHE A 134 -3.58 -0.44 10.53
CA PHE A 134 -2.27 -0.71 9.97
C PHE A 134 -1.83 -2.14 10.16
N THR A 135 -0.87 -2.55 9.33
CA THR A 135 -0.27 -3.89 9.33
C THR A 135 1.11 -3.86 9.94
N ASP A 136 1.45 -4.85 10.76
CA ASP A 136 2.75 -4.95 11.44
C ASP A 136 3.47 -6.29 11.17
N PRO A 137 3.96 -6.49 9.93
CA PRO A 137 4.76 -7.67 9.57
C PRO A 137 6.19 -7.60 10.12
N ILE A 138 6.96 -8.66 9.89
CA ILE A 138 8.35 -8.82 10.37
C ILE A 138 9.44 -8.54 9.30
N TYR A 139 9.12 -7.90 8.18
CA TYR A 139 10.07 -7.66 7.09
C TYR A 139 11.38 -7.03 7.54
N GLY A 140 11.33 -6.02 8.41
CA GLY A 140 12.55 -5.35 8.84
C GLY A 140 13.53 -6.28 9.57
N TYR A 141 13.02 -7.31 10.24
CA TYR A 141 13.85 -8.34 10.85
C TYR A 141 14.43 -9.29 9.81
N GLU A 142 13.61 -9.77 8.88
CA GLU A 142 14.05 -10.65 7.79
C GLU A 142 15.09 -9.98 6.89
N GLN A 143 14.97 -8.66 6.69
CA GLN A 143 15.91 -7.82 5.94
C GLN A 143 17.14 -7.42 6.75
N GLY A 144 17.23 -7.79 8.03
CA GLY A 144 18.42 -7.65 8.87
C GLY A 144 18.66 -6.27 9.50
N TYR A 145 17.75 -5.31 9.37
CA TYR A 145 17.90 -3.96 9.94
C TYR A 145 17.01 -3.68 11.15
N ARG A 146 16.23 -4.67 11.62
CA ARG A 146 15.47 -4.63 12.88
C ARG A 146 15.82 -5.77 13.82
N PRO A 147 15.65 -5.57 15.14
CA PRO A 147 15.83 -6.65 16.12
C PRO A 147 14.78 -7.75 15.94
N THR A 148 14.98 -8.87 16.63
CA THR A 148 14.01 -9.97 16.66
C THR A 148 12.61 -9.46 17.06
N PRO A 149 11.56 -9.80 16.30
CA PRO A 149 10.17 -9.40 16.54
C PRO A 149 9.69 -9.72 17.95
N CYS A 150 8.94 -8.77 18.52
CA CYS A 150 8.36 -8.88 19.85
C CYS A 150 6.86 -9.16 19.81
N LEU A 151 6.22 -9.07 18.63
CA LEU A 151 4.79 -9.21 18.38
C LEU A 151 4.54 -10.21 17.25
N PRO A 152 3.38 -10.89 17.20
CA PRO A 152 2.98 -11.65 16.02
C PRO A 152 2.70 -10.71 14.83
N ASN A 153 2.64 -11.27 13.62
CA ASN A 153 2.15 -10.58 12.43
C ASN A 153 0.65 -10.29 12.59
N GLN A 154 0.28 -9.03 12.82
CA GLN A 154 -1.09 -8.64 13.16
C GLN A 154 -1.54 -7.36 12.44
N VAL A 155 -2.87 -7.23 12.33
CA VAL A 155 -3.53 -5.97 12.00
C VAL A 155 -3.91 -5.26 13.29
N TYR A 156 -3.63 -3.97 13.37
CA TYR A 156 -3.99 -3.13 14.50
C TYR A 156 -5.00 -2.06 14.09
N TRP A 157 -5.89 -1.74 15.02
CA TRP A 157 -6.75 -0.57 15.01
C TRP A 157 -6.32 0.35 16.15
N TRP A 158 -6.13 1.64 15.85
CA TRP A 158 -5.76 2.67 16.81
C TRP A 158 -6.67 3.89 16.66
N CYS A 159 -7.21 4.38 17.77
CA CYS A 159 -7.96 5.62 17.83
C CYS A 159 -7.07 6.74 18.39
N PRO A 160 -6.63 7.72 17.56
CA PRO A 160 -5.75 8.79 18.02
C PRO A 160 -6.38 9.68 19.10
N ASN A 161 -7.70 9.85 19.08
CA ASN A 161 -8.41 10.77 19.96
C ASN A 161 -8.39 10.37 21.44
N ASN A 162 -8.41 9.07 21.72
CA ASN A 162 -8.42 8.54 23.09
C ASN A 162 -7.25 7.60 23.38
N GLY A 163 -6.40 7.31 22.39
CA GLY A 163 -5.23 6.44 22.51
C GLY A 163 -5.56 4.94 22.53
N CYS A 164 -6.83 4.54 22.40
CA CYS A 164 -7.22 3.13 22.39
C CYS A 164 -6.57 2.41 21.21
N ILE A 165 -6.03 1.22 21.47
CA ILE A 165 -5.43 0.36 20.45
C ILE A 165 -5.85 -1.10 20.69
N ARG A 166 -6.13 -1.83 19.61
CA ARG A 166 -6.45 -3.26 19.64
C ARG A 166 -5.80 -3.97 18.47
N ALA A 167 -5.34 -5.20 18.70
CA ALA A 167 -5.11 -6.15 17.62
C ALA A 167 -6.48 -6.63 17.11
N MET A 168 -6.67 -6.60 15.79
CA MET A 168 -7.96 -6.85 15.14
C MET A 168 -8.02 -8.15 14.37
N ALA A 169 -6.87 -8.61 13.86
CA ALA A 169 -6.71 -9.91 13.23
C ALA A 169 -5.26 -10.40 13.36
N ASP A 170 -5.09 -11.71 13.37
CA ASP A 170 -3.81 -12.42 13.42
C ASP A 170 -3.86 -13.69 12.55
N GLY A 171 -2.82 -14.52 12.63
CA GLY A 171 -2.72 -15.77 11.87
C GLY A 171 -2.15 -15.63 10.45
N PHE A 172 -1.67 -14.43 10.09
CA PHE A 172 -1.01 -14.17 8.82
C PHE A 172 0.44 -14.64 8.81
N GLY A 173 0.91 -15.00 7.62
CA GLY A 173 2.32 -15.28 7.36
C GLY A 173 3.15 -14.01 7.34
N ARG A 174 2.99 -13.18 6.30
CA ARG A 174 3.56 -11.83 6.18
C ARG A 174 2.49 -10.90 5.63
N LEU A 175 1.56 -10.44 6.47
CA LEU A 175 0.56 -9.48 6.00
C LEU A 175 1.21 -8.20 5.47
N ASN A 176 0.62 -7.59 4.45
CA ASN A 176 1.17 -6.39 3.83
C ASN A 176 0.12 -5.29 3.68
N GLY A 177 -0.59 -5.26 2.56
CA GLY A 177 -1.55 -4.22 2.22
C GLY A 177 -2.84 -4.32 3.03
N ILE A 178 -3.46 -3.16 3.29
CA ILE A 178 -4.79 -3.04 3.87
C ILE A 178 -5.62 -1.98 3.14
N CYS A 179 -6.88 -2.29 2.85
CA CYS A 179 -7.88 -1.31 2.38
C CYS A 179 -9.30 -1.72 2.80
N PHE A 180 -10.24 -0.79 2.73
CA PHE A 180 -11.65 -1.05 2.99
C PHE A 180 -12.48 -1.02 1.69
N SER A 181 -13.62 -1.69 1.71
CA SER A 181 -14.70 -1.44 0.75
C SER A 181 -15.18 0.02 0.83
N PRO A 182 -15.84 0.54 -0.21
CA PRO A 182 -16.31 1.93 -0.24
C PRO A 182 -17.34 2.26 0.83
N ASP A 183 -18.11 1.25 1.25
CA ASP A 183 -19.11 1.35 2.33
C ASP A 183 -18.53 1.03 3.71
N GLU A 184 -17.21 0.77 3.77
CA GLU A 184 -16.43 0.47 4.97
C GLU A 184 -16.92 -0.75 5.77
N LYS A 185 -17.71 -1.64 5.18
CA LYS A 185 -18.19 -2.85 5.86
C LYS A 185 -17.26 -4.06 5.72
N VAL A 186 -16.34 -4.01 4.76
CA VAL A 186 -15.36 -5.08 4.51
C VAL A 186 -13.96 -4.49 4.54
N VAL A 187 -13.04 -5.17 5.22
CA VAL A 187 -11.60 -4.90 5.13
C VAL A 187 -10.91 -6.01 4.35
N TYR A 188 -10.04 -5.62 3.43
CA TYR A 188 -9.20 -6.50 2.64
C TYR A 188 -7.76 -6.38 3.14
N ILE A 189 -7.14 -7.50 3.44
CA ILE A 189 -5.76 -7.59 3.92
C ILE A 189 -5.01 -8.57 3.03
N THR A 190 -3.85 -8.16 2.53
CA THR A 190 -3.01 -9.05 1.74
C THR A 190 -2.02 -9.82 2.62
N ASP A 191 -1.74 -11.06 2.24
CA ASP A 191 -0.71 -11.89 2.85
C ASP A 191 0.23 -12.41 1.75
N THR A 192 1.49 -12.06 1.90
CA THR A 192 2.55 -12.24 0.90
C THR A 192 3.56 -13.31 1.31
N ASP A 193 3.19 -14.16 2.27
CA ASP A 193 4.02 -15.21 2.87
C ASP A 193 4.88 -16.03 1.89
N ARG A 194 4.43 -16.18 0.64
CA ARG A 194 5.16 -16.81 -0.47
C ARG A 194 6.53 -16.20 -0.74
N VAL A 195 6.72 -14.90 -0.54
CA VAL A 195 8.00 -14.20 -0.71
C VAL A 195 8.36 -13.51 0.60
N HIS A 196 9.41 -13.99 1.25
CA HIS A 196 9.88 -13.46 2.54
C HIS A 196 10.68 -12.17 2.35
N GLY A 197 10.85 -11.40 3.42
CA GLY A 197 11.59 -10.12 3.38
C GLY A 197 13.06 -10.26 2.98
N ASP A 198 13.65 -11.43 3.17
CA ASP A 198 15.02 -11.76 2.73
C ASP A 198 15.10 -12.17 1.24
N GLY A 199 13.97 -12.19 0.53
CA GLY A 199 13.85 -12.62 -0.86
C GLY A 199 13.63 -14.12 -1.07
N THR A 200 13.58 -14.92 0.01
CA THR A 200 13.31 -16.36 -0.09
C THR A 200 11.89 -16.60 -0.60
N ILE A 201 11.75 -17.51 -1.56
CA ILE A 201 10.46 -17.90 -2.15
C ILE A 201 10.09 -19.31 -1.69
N ASP A 202 8.93 -19.46 -1.02
CA ASP A 202 8.31 -20.74 -0.70
C ASP A 202 6.94 -20.84 -1.38
N ASN A 203 6.88 -21.61 -2.47
CA ASN A 203 5.65 -21.77 -3.27
C ASN A 203 4.50 -22.47 -2.54
N GLN A 204 4.72 -23.05 -1.36
CA GLN A 204 3.65 -23.64 -0.55
C GLN A 204 2.99 -22.62 0.40
N ARG A 205 3.50 -21.38 0.44
CA ARG A 205 3.01 -20.32 1.32
C ARG A 205 2.04 -19.37 0.62
N VAL A 206 1.40 -18.54 1.44
CA VAL A 206 0.26 -17.71 1.08
C VAL A 206 0.66 -16.59 0.09
N SER A 207 -0.18 -16.38 -0.92
CA SER A 207 -0.09 -15.28 -1.88
C SER A 207 -1.51 -14.78 -2.16
N SER A 208 -2.21 -14.40 -1.10
CA SER A 208 -3.67 -14.25 -1.11
C SER A 208 -4.12 -12.98 -0.43
N ILE A 209 -5.30 -12.52 -0.83
CA ILE A 209 -6.04 -11.44 -0.22
C ILE A 209 -7.15 -12.09 0.62
N TYR A 210 -7.27 -11.67 1.88
CA TYR A 210 -8.36 -12.07 2.76
C TYR A 210 -9.33 -10.92 2.95
N ALA A 211 -10.62 -11.24 3.02
CA ALA A 211 -11.67 -10.30 3.35
C ALA A 211 -12.27 -10.63 4.73
N PHE A 212 -12.57 -9.59 5.51
CA PHE A 212 -13.24 -9.69 6.79
C PHE A 212 -14.41 -8.71 6.84
N ASP A 213 -15.50 -9.13 7.46
CA ASP A 213 -16.63 -8.24 7.72
C ASP A 213 -16.40 -7.48 9.03
N LEU A 214 -16.69 -6.17 9.00
CA LEU A 214 -16.71 -5.34 10.19
C LEU A 214 -18.04 -5.54 10.91
N SER A 215 -17.96 -5.93 12.18
CA SER A 215 -19.15 -6.18 13.00
C SER A 215 -18.96 -5.65 14.42
N ILE A 216 -20.06 -5.42 15.12
CA ILE A 216 -20.03 -5.06 16.54
C ILE A 216 -20.37 -6.31 17.36
N SER A 217 -19.46 -6.73 18.22
CA SER A 217 -19.67 -7.80 19.18
C SER A 217 -19.44 -7.28 20.59
N HIS A 218 -20.39 -7.52 21.48
CA HIS A 218 -20.35 -7.02 22.87
C HIS A 218 -20.10 -5.49 22.99
N GLY A 219 -20.62 -4.70 22.03
CA GLY A 219 -20.44 -3.25 21.98
C GLY A 219 -19.10 -2.79 21.41
N GLU A 220 -18.25 -3.72 20.98
CA GLU A 220 -16.91 -3.48 20.48
C GLU A 220 -16.80 -3.85 19.01
N LEU A 221 -16.06 -3.06 18.23
CA LEU A 221 -15.77 -3.38 16.83
C LEU A 221 -14.92 -4.66 16.74
N CYS A 222 -15.22 -5.57 15.82
CA CYS A 222 -14.40 -6.75 15.55
C CYS A 222 -14.44 -7.15 14.08
N LEU A 223 -13.43 -7.91 13.66
CA LEU A 223 -13.38 -8.54 12.34
C LEU A 223 -13.95 -9.96 12.43
N THR A 224 -14.86 -10.29 11.51
CA THR A 224 -15.54 -11.60 11.45
C THR A 224 -15.56 -12.13 10.02
N ASN A 225 -16.02 -13.37 9.83
CA ASN A 225 -16.20 -13.99 8.51
C ASN A 225 -14.96 -13.89 7.60
N CYS A 226 -13.78 -14.19 8.17
CA CYS A 226 -12.55 -14.31 7.41
C CYS A 226 -12.75 -15.30 6.25
N ARG A 227 -12.46 -14.83 5.04
CA ARG A 227 -12.56 -15.62 3.81
C ARG A 227 -11.41 -15.26 2.88
N VAL A 228 -10.93 -16.25 2.13
CA VAL A 228 -10.08 -15.96 0.98
C VAL A 228 -10.92 -15.17 -0.02
N PHE A 229 -10.44 -14.00 -0.40
CA PHE A 229 -11.06 -13.17 -1.41
C PHE A 229 -10.49 -13.52 -2.79
N ALA A 230 -9.17 -13.47 -2.92
CA ALA A 230 -8.48 -13.78 -4.17
C ALA A 230 -7.07 -14.31 -3.90
N MET A 231 -6.50 -15.04 -4.85
CA MET A 231 -5.07 -15.39 -4.89
C MET A 231 -4.45 -14.70 -6.09
N ALA A 232 -3.23 -14.16 -5.93
CA ALA A 232 -2.51 -13.58 -7.06
C ALA A 232 -2.13 -14.69 -8.05
N ASP A 233 -2.39 -14.45 -9.34
CA ASP A 233 -2.02 -15.38 -10.42
C ASP A 233 -0.51 -15.36 -10.69
N GLN A 234 0.14 -14.22 -10.41
CA GLN A 234 1.58 -13.99 -10.48
C GLN A 234 2.05 -13.21 -9.25
N GLY A 235 3.30 -13.46 -8.82
CA GLY A 235 3.92 -12.73 -7.71
C GLY A 235 3.22 -12.95 -6.35
N ILE A 236 3.05 -11.85 -5.62
CA ILE A 236 2.39 -11.72 -4.33
C ILE A 236 1.54 -10.44 -4.30
N PRO A 237 0.34 -10.43 -3.69
CA PRO A 237 -0.45 -9.21 -3.57
C PRO A 237 0.15 -8.30 -2.48
N ASP A 238 0.87 -7.26 -2.86
CA ASP A 238 1.51 -6.33 -1.92
C ASP A 238 0.53 -5.20 -1.54
N GLY A 239 0.77 -3.96 -1.97
CA GLY A 239 -0.11 -2.83 -1.74
C GLY A 239 -1.46 -3.05 -2.41
N ILE A 240 -2.53 -2.70 -1.70
CA ILE A 240 -3.92 -2.93 -2.13
C ILE A 240 -4.73 -1.62 -2.12
N LYS A 241 -5.69 -1.48 -3.04
CA LYS A 241 -6.68 -0.39 -3.07
C LYS A 241 -8.04 -0.91 -3.56
N CYS A 242 -9.11 -0.21 -3.19
CA CYS A 242 -10.47 -0.44 -3.69
C CYS A 242 -10.94 0.80 -4.47
N ASP A 243 -11.69 0.62 -5.54
CA ASP A 243 -12.42 1.71 -6.20
C ASP A 243 -13.89 1.81 -5.72
N LEU A 244 -14.59 2.88 -6.10
CA LEU A 244 -16.00 3.09 -5.74
C LEU A 244 -16.99 2.11 -6.39
N SER A 245 -16.54 1.27 -7.32
CA SER A 245 -17.35 0.18 -7.91
C SER A 245 -17.00 -1.17 -7.28
N GLU A 246 -16.27 -1.17 -6.16
CA GLU A 246 -15.83 -2.35 -5.43
C GLU A 246 -14.88 -3.27 -6.22
N ASN A 247 -14.17 -2.73 -7.22
CA ASN A 247 -13.04 -3.46 -7.78
C ASN A 247 -11.82 -3.31 -6.87
N ILE A 248 -11.12 -4.42 -6.68
CA ILE A 248 -9.92 -4.49 -5.84
C ILE A 248 -8.69 -4.53 -6.73
N TYR A 249 -7.69 -3.74 -6.37
CA TYR A 249 -6.44 -3.59 -7.11
C TYR A 249 -5.30 -3.96 -6.18
N SER A 250 -4.32 -4.73 -6.65
CA SER A 250 -3.09 -4.99 -5.88
C SER A 250 -1.87 -5.10 -6.77
N GLY A 251 -0.73 -4.63 -6.28
CA GLY A 251 0.57 -4.82 -6.90
C GLY A 251 0.98 -6.28 -6.80
N CYS A 252 1.35 -6.91 -7.91
CA CYS A 252 1.57 -8.35 -8.02
C CYS A 252 2.82 -8.66 -8.85
N GLY A 253 4.00 -8.27 -8.35
CA GLY A 253 5.23 -8.33 -9.14
C GLY A 253 5.22 -7.24 -10.21
N ASP A 254 5.31 -7.59 -11.48
CA ASP A 254 5.43 -6.64 -12.60
C ASP A 254 4.11 -5.99 -13.07
N ARG A 255 3.07 -6.05 -12.24
CA ARG A 255 1.71 -5.67 -12.64
C ARG A 255 0.87 -5.19 -11.49
N ILE A 256 -0.22 -4.50 -11.84
CA ILE A 256 -1.36 -4.28 -10.97
C ILE A 256 -2.48 -5.21 -11.43
N ASN A 257 -2.84 -6.16 -10.59
CA ASN A 257 -4.00 -7.02 -10.84
C ASN A 257 -5.28 -6.32 -10.37
N THR A 258 -6.37 -6.56 -11.10
CA THR A 258 -7.70 -6.03 -10.79
C THR A 258 -8.70 -7.18 -10.67
N TRP A 259 -9.39 -7.24 -9.54
CA TRP A 259 -10.45 -8.20 -9.25
C TRP A 259 -11.80 -7.51 -9.09
N SER A 260 -12.87 -8.20 -9.47
CA SER A 260 -14.24 -7.80 -9.12
C SER A 260 -14.47 -7.88 -7.61
N SER A 261 -15.58 -7.31 -7.14
CA SER A 261 -16.02 -7.44 -5.74
C SER A 261 -16.29 -8.88 -5.27
N GLY A 262 -16.40 -9.83 -6.21
CA GLY A 262 -16.51 -11.26 -5.93
C GLY A 262 -15.17 -12.01 -5.88
N GLY A 263 -14.04 -11.36 -6.14
CA GLY A 263 -12.72 -12.00 -6.15
C GLY A 263 -12.32 -12.63 -7.49
N THR A 264 -13.11 -12.47 -8.55
CA THR A 264 -12.75 -12.91 -9.91
C THR A 264 -11.72 -11.95 -10.50
N LEU A 265 -10.59 -12.48 -10.98
CA LEU A 265 -9.55 -11.71 -11.68
C LEU A 265 -10.11 -11.19 -13.02
N LEU A 266 -10.20 -9.86 -13.15
CA LEU A 266 -10.74 -9.20 -14.33
C LEU A 266 -9.66 -8.93 -15.38
N GLY A 267 -8.47 -8.58 -14.93
CA GLY A 267 -7.36 -8.19 -15.79
C GLY A 267 -6.15 -7.74 -15.00
N CYS A 268 -5.09 -7.39 -15.72
CA CYS A 268 -3.89 -6.80 -15.15
C CYS A 268 -3.33 -5.66 -16.00
N ILE A 269 -2.61 -4.77 -15.35
CA ILE A 269 -1.89 -3.64 -15.94
C ILE A 269 -0.40 -3.94 -15.76
N LEU A 270 0.28 -4.31 -16.83
CA LEU A 270 1.72 -4.54 -16.83
C LEU A 270 2.46 -3.20 -16.75
N ILE A 271 3.36 -3.11 -15.79
CA ILE A 271 4.22 -1.95 -15.56
C ILE A 271 5.63 -2.51 -15.55
N GLY A 272 6.47 -2.13 -16.52
CA GLY A 272 7.73 -2.85 -16.78
C GLY A 272 8.73 -2.79 -15.61
N GLY A 273 8.64 -3.72 -14.66
CA GLY A 273 9.40 -3.82 -13.40
C GLY A 273 8.48 -4.07 -12.20
N GLU A 274 8.99 -4.34 -11.00
CA GLU A 274 8.14 -4.64 -9.84
C GLU A 274 7.34 -3.42 -9.31
N VAL A 275 6.02 -3.58 -9.11
CA VAL A 275 5.13 -2.59 -8.54
C VAL A 275 4.58 -3.11 -7.22
N ALA A 276 5.25 -2.74 -6.13
CA ALA A 276 4.80 -3.08 -4.79
C ALA A 276 3.60 -2.23 -4.35
N ASN A 277 3.56 -0.93 -4.68
CA ASN A 277 2.48 -0.05 -4.25
C ASN A 277 2.09 0.99 -5.30
N PHE A 278 0.90 1.54 -5.09
CA PHE A 278 0.31 2.56 -5.96
C PHE A 278 -0.81 3.29 -5.21
N CYS A 279 -1.20 4.44 -5.72
CA CYS A 279 -2.36 5.19 -5.23
C CYS A 279 -3.20 5.70 -6.40
N PHE A 280 -4.51 5.87 -6.19
CA PHE A 280 -5.33 6.55 -7.19
C PHE A 280 -5.06 8.06 -7.15
N GLY A 281 -5.00 8.65 -8.33
CA GLY A 281 -5.12 10.07 -8.57
C GLY A 281 -6.55 10.47 -8.89
N ARG A 282 -6.71 11.56 -9.64
CA ARG A 282 -8.03 12.05 -10.06
C ARG A 282 -8.36 11.52 -11.45
N ASN A 283 -9.65 11.53 -11.81
CA ASN A 283 -10.10 11.24 -13.18
C ASN A 283 -9.56 9.93 -13.77
N GLY A 284 -9.53 8.85 -12.98
CA GLY A 284 -9.06 7.54 -13.43
C GLY A 284 -7.53 7.37 -13.46
N GLU A 285 -6.76 8.29 -12.88
CA GLU A 285 -5.31 8.11 -12.73
C GLU A 285 -4.96 7.11 -11.62
N ILE A 286 -3.91 6.33 -11.84
CA ILE A 286 -3.15 5.63 -10.81
C ILE A 286 -1.69 6.07 -10.91
N PHE A 287 -1.08 6.39 -9.78
CA PHE A 287 0.36 6.58 -9.66
C PHE A 287 0.98 5.29 -9.14
N ALA A 288 1.75 4.61 -9.98
CA ALA A 288 2.40 3.35 -9.64
C ALA A 288 3.87 3.57 -9.29
N LEU A 289 4.28 3.05 -8.14
CA LEU A 289 5.63 3.16 -7.60
C LEU A 289 6.40 1.90 -7.97
N ASN A 290 7.44 2.07 -8.77
CA ASN A 290 8.17 0.99 -9.44
C ASN A 290 9.66 1.11 -9.13
N GLU A 291 10.00 0.87 -7.86
CA GLU A 291 11.33 1.10 -7.29
C GLU A 291 11.81 2.55 -7.49
N HIS A 292 12.67 2.77 -8.49
CA HIS A 292 13.28 4.06 -8.84
C HIS A 292 12.46 4.83 -9.89
N ARG A 293 11.32 4.31 -10.33
CA ARG A 293 10.44 4.91 -11.35
C ARG A 293 9.05 5.24 -10.80
N LEU A 294 8.50 6.36 -11.25
CA LEU A 294 7.12 6.77 -11.03
C LEU A 294 6.36 6.73 -12.35
N TRP A 295 5.30 5.93 -12.40
CA TRP A 295 4.43 5.81 -13.56
C TRP A 295 3.07 6.44 -13.31
N ARG A 296 2.50 7.07 -14.32
CA ARG A 296 1.07 7.39 -14.42
C ARG A 296 0.38 6.37 -15.30
N VAL A 297 -0.61 5.70 -14.74
CA VAL A 297 -1.54 4.84 -15.46
C VAL A 297 -2.85 5.62 -15.60
N GLN A 298 -3.35 5.75 -16.82
CA GLN A 298 -4.67 6.32 -17.10
C GLN A 298 -5.66 5.19 -17.35
N LEU A 299 -6.73 5.15 -16.56
CA LEU A 299 -7.90 4.29 -16.73
C LEU A 299 -9.10 5.08 -17.25
N GLY A 300 -10.29 4.48 -17.24
CA GLY A 300 -11.53 5.18 -17.49
C GLY A 300 -11.74 6.30 -16.48
N THR A 301 -12.13 7.48 -16.94
CA THR A 301 -12.25 8.70 -16.11
C THR A 301 -13.26 8.60 -14.96
N ARG A 302 -14.10 7.56 -14.95
CA ARG A 302 -15.08 7.28 -13.89
C ARG A 302 -14.47 6.49 -12.73
N VAL A 303 -13.31 5.86 -12.90
CA VAL A 303 -12.63 5.12 -11.85
C VAL A 303 -12.14 6.10 -10.79
N LYS A 304 -12.49 5.82 -9.53
CA LYS A 304 -12.13 6.63 -8.37
C LYS A 304 -11.80 5.71 -7.21
N GLY A 305 -10.67 5.96 -6.55
CA GLY A 305 -10.31 5.24 -5.33
C GLY A 305 -11.26 5.53 -4.17
N ALA A 306 -11.58 4.50 -3.40
CA ALA A 306 -12.32 4.63 -2.15
C ALA A 306 -11.46 5.32 -1.07
N LEU A 307 -12.13 6.05 -0.16
CA LEU A 307 -11.52 6.65 1.04
C LEU A 307 -10.38 7.66 0.82
N LEU A 308 -10.23 8.20 -0.39
CA LEU A 308 -9.18 9.18 -0.69
C LEU A 308 -9.59 10.63 -0.45
N GLY A 309 -10.90 10.91 -0.39
CA GLY A 309 -11.42 12.28 -0.24
C GLY A 309 -11.09 13.22 -1.41
N ILE A 310 -10.84 12.66 -2.61
CA ILE A 310 -10.50 13.38 -3.85
C ILE A 310 -11.52 13.17 -4.96
#